data_AF-A0A183FEX9-F1
#
_entry.id   AF-A0A183FEX9-F1
#
_cell.length_a   1.000
_cell.length_b   1.000
_cell.length_c   1.000
_cell.angle_alpha   90.00
_cell.angle_beta   90.00
_cell.angle_gamma   90.00
#
_symmetry.space_group_name_H-M   'P 1'
#
loop_
_entity.id
_entity.type
_entity.pdbx_description
1 polymer ?
#
loop_
_entity_poly.entity_id
_entity_poly.type
_entity_poly.pdbx_seq_one_letter_code
_entity_poly.pdbx_strand_id
1 'polypeptide(L)'
;ECNLIPHTQDVDFAAHIEEYKPELLRDLKNGTKFFLRRILGRVNDSYEFTLCPLDKGRPAMDLFWMYTTSNETWVGGTGGDGTKYKYTYPPGLWVDSVTLHVPDPCGGR
;
A
#
# COMPACT_ATOMS: atom_id res chain seq x y z
N GLU A 1 9.16 -14.10 14.19
CA GLU A 1 8.97 -12.69 14.60
C GLU A 1 7.67 -12.20 13.99
N CYS A 2 6.80 -11.55 14.76
CA CYS A 2 5.48 -11.05 14.33
C CYS A 2 5.36 -9.56 14.62
N ASN A 3 6.35 -8.78 14.19
CA ASN A 3 6.43 -7.34 14.46
C ASN A 3 7.11 -6.64 13.27
N LEU A 4 7.10 -5.31 13.26
CA LEU A 4 7.90 -4.52 12.34
C LEU A 4 9.38 -4.94 12.43
N ILE A 5 9.97 -5.22 11.27
CA ILE A 5 11.38 -5.60 11.17
C ILE A 5 12.21 -4.44 11.76
N PRO A 6 13.05 -4.70 12.77
CA PRO A 6 13.90 -3.66 13.36
C PRO A 6 14.70 -2.93 12.28
N HIS A 7 14.84 -1.61 12.43
CA HIS A 7 15.58 -0.73 11.51
C HIS A 7 14.94 -0.52 10.11
N THR A 8 13.74 -1.05 9.83
CA THR A 8 13.00 -0.67 8.62
C THR A 8 12.74 0.83 8.56
N GLN A 9 12.74 1.39 7.35
CA GLN A 9 12.53 2.83 7.12
C GLN A 9 11.09 3.15 6.69
N ASP A 10 10.36 2.13 6.30
CA ASP A 10 9.01 2.17 5.77
C ASP A 10 8.22 0.88 6.11
N VAL A 11 6.92 0.98 5.89
CA VAL A 11 5.94 -0.11 5.98
C VAL A 11 5.05 -0.04 4.76
N ASP A 12 4.92 -1.17 4.06
CA ASP A 12 4.07 -1.28 2.89
C ASP A 12 2.73 -1.93 3.23
N PHE A 13 1.65 -1.32 2.74
CA PHE A 13 0.30 -1.85 2.80
C PHE A 13 -0.25 -1.98 1.39
N ALA A 14 -1.16 -2.93 1.20
CA ALA A 14 -1.94 -3.04 -0.02
C ALA A 14 -3.44 -3.12 0.32
N ALA A 15 -4.27 -2.50 -0.51
CA ALA A 15 -5.73 -2.57 -0.44
C ALA A 15 -6.31 -2.72 -1.84
N HIS A 16 -7.52 -3.27 -1.94
CA HIS A 16 -8.22 -3.41 -3.21
C HIS A 16 -8.63 -2.03 -3.75
N ILE A 17 -8.36 -1.75 -5.03
CA ILE A 17 -8.72 -0.47 -5.65
C ILE A 17 -10.24 -0.26 -5.66
N GLU A 18 -11.03 -1.34 -5.64
CA GLU A 18 -12.48 -1.31 -5.53
C GLU A 18 -12.97 -0.70 -4.20
N GLU A 19 -12.12 -0.71 -3.17
CA GLU A 19 -12.39 -0.10 -1.86
C GLU A 19 -11.96 1.37 -1.79
N TYR A 20 -11.24 1.88 -2.81
CA TYR A 20 -10.80 3.26 -2.84
C TYR A 20 -11.99 4.21 -2.91
N LYS A 21 -12.02 5.12 -1.94
CA LYS A 21 -12.98 6.23 -1.87
C LYS A 21 -12.23 7.56 -2.01
N PRO A 22 -12.57 8.43 -2.97
CA PRO A 22 -11.92 9.74 -3.13
C PRO A 22 -11.93 10.61 -1.86
N GLU A 23 -12.89 10.40 -0.96
CA GLU A 23 -12.99 11.04 0.35
C GLU A 23 -11.76 10.78 1.23
N LEU A 24 -11.06 9.66 1.04
CA LEU A 24 -9.83 9.35 1.75
C LEU A 24 -8.78 10.47 1.60
N LEU A 25 -8.67 11.09 0.43
CA LEU A 25 -7.74 12.20 0.21
C LEU A 25 -8.10 13.42 1.08
N ARG A 26 -9.40 13.69 1.25
CA ARG A 26 -9.88 14.77 2.12
C ARG A 26 -9.60 14.43 3.58
N ASP A 27 -9.84 13.19 3.98
CA ASP A 27 -9.64 12.74 5.35
C ASP A 27 -8.15 12.72 5.72
N LEU A 28 -7.27 12.33 4.80
CA LEU A 28 -5.81 12.41 4.97
C LEU A 28 -5.29 13.85 5.01
N LYS A 29 -5.93 14.77 4.29
CA LYS A 29 -5.59 16.20 4.33
C LYS A 29 -5.99 16.85 5.66
N ASN A 30 -7.12 16.43 6.23
CA ASN A 30 -7.66 16.99 7.47
C ASN A 30 -7.28 16.17 8.72
N GLY A 31 -6.59 15.06 8.54
CA GLY A 31 -6.23 14.12 9.59
C GLY A 31 -5.23 14.71 10.59
N THR A 32 -5.22 14.14 11.81
CA THR A 32 -4.39 14.61 12.93
C THR A 32 -3.25 13.68 13.30
N LYS A 33 -3.04 12.59 12.55
CA LYS A 33 -1.99 11.59 12.82
C LYS A 33 -1.00 11.44 11.67
N PHE A 34 -1.52 11.42 10.45
CA PHE A 34 -0.74 11.23 9.24
C PHE A 34 -1.08 12.30 8.21
N PHE A 35 -0.14 12.59 7.32
CA PHE A 35 -0.38 13.40 6.14
C PHE A 35 0.02 12.66 4.88
N LEU A 36 -0.66 12.97 3.78
CA LEU A 36 -0.31 12.51 2.46
C LEU A 36 0.92 13.27 1.95
N ARG A 37 2.06 12.58 1.82
CA ARG A 37 3.31 13.16 1.31
C ARG A 37 3.37 13.10 -0.21
N ARG A 38 2.91 12.02 -0.82
CA ARG A 38 3.02 11.77 -2.26
C ARG A 38 1.86 10.92 -2.75
N ILE A 39 1.43 11.19 -3.98
CA ILE A 39 0.59 10.30 -4.78
C ILE A 39 1.39 9.96 -6.04
N LEU A 40 1.45 8.68 -6.39
CA LEU A 40 1.97 8.21 -7.68
C LEU A 40 0.87 7.49 -8.45
N GLY A 41 1.07 7.42 -9.77
CA GLY A 41 0.15 6.77 -10.69
C GLY A 41 -1.22 7.41 -10.79
N ARG A 42 -2.15 6.63 -11.32
CA ARG A 42 -3.56 6.93 -11.56
C ARG A 42 -4.38 5.77 -11.01
N VAL A 43 -5.64 6.07 -10.70
CA VAL A 43 -6.62 5.14 -10.12
C VAL A 43 -6.82 3.86 -10.94
N ASN A 44 -6.43 3.84 -12.23
CA ASN A 44 -6.60 2.70 -13.13
C ASN A 44 -5.27 2.06 -13.59
N ASP A 45 -4.13 2.41 -12.98
CA ASP A 45 -2.83 1.89 -13.42
C ASP A 45 -1.88 1.44 -12.30
N SER A 46 -1.59 2.27 -11.30
CA SER A 46 -0.42 2.12 -10.42
C SER A 46 -0.52 3.11 -9.27
N TYR A 47 -1.77 3.35 -8.84
CA TYR A 47 -2.07 4.26 -7.77
C TYR A 47 -1.31 3.85 -6.50
N GLU A 48 -0.66 4.81 -5.86
CA GLU A 48 0.13 4.60 -4.65
C GLU A 48 0.11 5.89 -3.81
N PHE A 49 -0.09 5.75 -2.50
CA PHE A 49 0.00 6.84 -1.55
C PHE A 49 1.17 6.65 -0.61
N THR A 50 2.01 7.67 -0.47
CA THR A 50 2.98 7.73 0.62
C THR A 50 2.43 8.58 1.74
N LEU A 51 2.21 7.97 2.90
CA LEU A 51 1.77 8.60 4.14
C LEU A 51 2.95 8.74 5.10
N CYS A 52 2.99 9.86 5.82
CA CYS A 52 3.98 10.07 6.87
C CYS A 52 3.32 10.50 8.18
N PRO A 53 3.86 10.11 9.34
CA PRO A 53 3.51 10.70 10.63
C PRO A 53 3.66 12.23 10.60
N LEU A 54 2.75 12.96 11.23
CA LEU A 54 2.81 14.44 11.26
C LEU A 54 4.05 14.99 11.97
N ASP A 55 4.56 14.26 12.97
CA ASP A 55 5.80 14.59 13.67
C ASP A 55 7.06 14.34 12.81
N LYS A 56 6.90 13.89 11.56
CA LYS A 56 7.96 13.50 10.62
C LYS A 56 8.80 12.32 11.11
N GLY A 57 8.25 11.53 12.04
CA GLY A 57 8.82 10.27 12.49
C GLY A 57 8.85 9.19 11.40
N ARG A 58 9.40 8.04 11.77
CA ARG A 58 9.50 6.84 10.94
C ARG A 58 8.79 5.67 11.64
N PRO A 59 8.35 4.64 10.90
CA PRO A 59 8.48 4.47 9.44
C PRO A 59 7.51 5.35 8.64
N ALA A 60 7.86 5.65 7.38
CA ALA A 60 6.87 6.11 6.41
C ALA A 60 5.98 4.93 6.01
N MET A 61 4.80 5.19 5.43
CA MET A 61 3.92 4.12 4.98
C MET A 61 3.57 4.30 3.51
N ASP A 62 3.77 3.28 2.70
CA ASP A 62 3.31 3.27 1.32
C ASP A 62 2.06 2.37 1.21
N LEU A 63 0.96 2.94 0.72
CA LEU A 63 -0.28 2.25 0.44
C LEU A 63 -0.38 2.04 -1.07
N PHE A 64 -0.19 0.80 -1.49
CA PHE A 64 -0.38 0.34 -2.85
C PHE A 64 -1.84 -0.09 -3.07
N TRP A 65 -2.33 0.13 -4.28
CA TRP A 65 -3.63 -0.36 -4.68
C TRP A 65 -3.48 -1.61 -5.54
N MET A 66 -4.25 -2.64 -5.20
CA MET A 66 -4.33 -3.90 -5.93
C MET A 66 -5.49 -3.87 -6.92
N TYR A 67 -5.26 -4.44 -8.08
CA TYR A 67 -6.21 -4.54 -9.18
C TYR A 67 -6.46 -5.99 -9.47
N THR A 68 -7.73 -6.40 -9.46
CA THR A 68 -8.11 -7.79 -9.73
C THR A 68 -8.88 -7.87 -11.04
N THR A 69 -8.50 -8.85 -11.86
CA THR A 69 -9.25 -9.26 -13.05
C THR A 69 -9.64 -10.73 -12.91
N SER A 70 -10.32 -11.30 -13.91
CA SER A 70 -10.67 -12.72 -13.89
C SER A 70 -9.46 -13.66 -13.83
N ASN A 71 -8.27 -13.21 -14.26
CA ASN A 71 -7.12 -14.07 -14.50
C ASN A 71 -5.93 -13.76 -13.59
N GLU A 72 -5.91 -12.60 -12.94
CA GLU A 72 -4.77 -12.13 -12.16
C GLU A 72 -5.19 -11.06 -11.14
N THR A 73 -4.41 -10.98 -10.05
CA THR A 73 -4.37 -9.81 -9.16
C THR A 73 -2.98 -9.20 -9.24
N TRP A 74 -2.88 -7.88 -9.28
CA TRP A 74 -1.59 -7.22 -9.43
C TRP A 74 -1.53 -5.87 -8.73
N VAL A 75 -0.32 -5.45 -8.38
CA VAL A 75 0.01 -4.11 -7.88
C VAL A 75 0.83 -3.38 -8.94
N GLY A 76 0.52 -2.10 -9.17
CA GLY A 76 1.31 -1.25 -10.05
C GLY A 76 2.34 -0.44 -9.27
N GLY A 77 3.51 -0.22 -9.87
CA GLY A 77 4.55 0.67 -9.35
C GLY A 77 4.85 1.80 -10.34
N THR A 78 5.26 2.96 -9.84
CA THR A 78 5.71 4.09 -10.67
C THR A 78 7.13 4.50 -10.27
N GLY A 79 8.08 4.35 -11.19
CA GLY A 79 9.46 4.83 -11.05
C GLY A 79 9.55 6.35 -11.01
N GLY A 80 10.68 6.88 -10.52
CA GLY A 80 10.89 8.33 -10.42
C GLY A 80 10.91 9.07 -11.75
N ASP A 81 11.16 8.36 -12.86
CA ASP A 81 11.07 8.82 -14.25
C ASP A 81 9.66 8.65 -14.86
N GLY A 82 8.71 8.11 -14.09
CA GLY A 82 7.37 7.79 -14.54
C GLY A 82 7.21 6.39 -15.15
N THR A 83 8.28 5.59 -15.24
CA THR A 83 8.24 4.20 -15.73
C THR A 83 7.26 3.39 -14.90
N LYS A 84 6.44 2.57 -15.57
CA LYS A 84 5.40 1.75 -14.93
C LYS A 84 5.88 0.31 -14.76
N TYR A 85 5.64 -0.22 -13.56
CA TYR A 85 5.91 -1.61 -13.20
C TYR A 85 4.60 -2.30 -12.85
N LYS A 86 4.53 -3.61 -13.09
CA LYS A 86 3.39 -4.44 -12.73
C LYS A 86 3.89 -5.70 -12.03
N TYR A 87 3.39 -5.94 -10.82
CA TYR A 87 3.72 -7.09 -10.01
C TYR A 87 2.47 -7.96 -9.90
N THR A 88 2.46 -9.09 -10.60
CA THR A 88 1.32 -10.01 -10.65
C THR A 88 1.47 -11.09 -9.59
N TYR A 89 0.35 -11.41 -8.92
CA TYR A 89 0.21 -12.46 -7.94
C TYR A 89 -0.73 -13.55 -8.46
N PRO A 90 -0.59 -14.82 -8.00
CA PRO A 90 -1.50 -15.89 -8.36
C PRO A 90 -2.97 -15.58 -7.99
N PRO A 91 -3.95 -16.07 -8.77
CA PRO A 91 -5.36 -15.93 -8.43
C PRO A 91 -5.69 -16.52 -7.05
N GLY A 92 -6.52 -15.85 -6.27
CA GLY A 92 -6.96 -16.32 -4.95
C GLY A 92 -5.99 -16.04 -3.80
N LEU A 93 -4.86 -15.37 -4.05
CA LEU A 93 -4.09 -14.74 -2.98
C LEU A 93 -4.86 -13.50 -2.51
N TRP A 94 -5.61 -13.66 -1.43
CA TRP A 94 -6.25 -12.53 -0.75
C TRP A 94 -5.21 -11.82 0.11
N VAL A 95 -5.02 -10.52 -0.14
CA VAL A 95 -4.39 -9.66 0.87
C VAL A 95 -5.53 -9.12 1.70
N ASP A 96 -5.91 -9.90 2.72
CA ASP A 96 -6.97 -9.49 3.64
C ASP A 96 -6.55 -8.17 4.31
N SER A 97 -7.29 -7.10 4.05
CA SER A 97 -7.38 -5.86 4.86
C SER A 97 -6.09 -5.41 5.55
N VAL A 98 -5.25 -4.60 4.89
CA VAL A 98 -4.09 -3.93 5.53
C VAL A 98 -3.22 -4.93 6.33
N THR A 99 -3.02 -6.12 5.79
CA THR A 99 -2.08 -7.08 6.38
C THR A 99 -0.70 -6.72 5.85
N LEU A 100 0.17 -6.25 6.76
CA LEU A 100 1.61 -6.43 6.67
C LEU A 100 1.86 -7.87 6.21
N HIS A 101 2.11 -8.10 4.93
CA HIS A 101 2.57 -9.41 4.48
C HIS A 101 4.04 -9.54 4.88
N VAL A 102 4.27 -9.66 6.18
CA VAL A 102 5.33 -10.55 6.65
C VAL A 102 4.73 -11.93 6.42
N PRO A 103 5.14 -12.70 5.38
CA PRO A 103 4.65 -14.06 5.22
C PRO A 103 4.83 -14.75 6.56
N ASP A 104 3.73 -15.20 7.16
CA ASP A 104 3.69 -15.74 8.53
C ASP A 104 4.82 -16.76 8.71
N PRO A 105 5.92 -16.43 9.42
CA PRO A 105 6.97 -17.39 9.74
C PRO A 105 6.57 -18.24 10.95
N CYS A 106 5.40 -17.99 11.53
CA CYS A 106 4.99 -18.41 12.86
C CYS A 106 3.60 -19.05 12.77
N GLY A 107 3.49 -20.08 11.92
CA GLY A 107 2.26 -20.81 11.62
C GLY A 107 1.23 -20.81 12.75
N GLY A 108 0.13 -20.11 12.50
CA GLY A 108 -1.00 -20.04 13.42
C GLY A 108 -1.53 -21.41 13.83
N ARG A 109 -1.72 -21.57 15.14
CA ARG A 109 -2.76 -22.42 15.73
C ARG A 109 -3.92 -21.53 16.15
#